data_AF-A0A3C2BS84-F1
#
_entry.id   AF-A0A3C2BS84-F1
#
_cell.length_a   1.000
_cell.length_b   1.000
_cell.length_c   1.000
_cell.angle_alpha   90.00
_cell.angle_beta   90.00
_cell.angle_gamma   90.00
#
_symmetry.space_group_name_H-M   'P 1'
#
loop_
_entity.id
_entity.type
_entity.pdbx_description
1 polymer ?
#
loop_
_entity_poly.entity_id
_entity_poly.type
_entity_poly.pdbx_seq_one_letter_code
_entity_poly.pdbx_strand_id
1 'polypeptide(L)' 'LIIAHRLSTVETADRVLVVHDGRVVEDGTPAELIGGGGRFADLHGAWKDSLV' A
#
# COMPACT_ATOMS: atom_id res chain seq x y z
N LEU A 1 10.48 -0.77 11.48
CA LEU A 1 9.09 -1.17 11.20
C LEU A 1 8.18 -0.04 11.66
N ILE A 2 7.36 0.50 10.75
CA ILE A 2 6.44 1.62 11.03
C ILE A 2 5.04 1.17 10.61
N ILE A 3 4.04 1.48 11.42
CA ILE A 3 2.63 1.33 11.04
C ILE A 3 2.15 2.72 10.61
N ALA A 4 1.83 2.87 9.33
CA ALA A 4 1.40 4.14 8.77
C ALA A 4 -0.06 4.05 8.31
N HIS A 5 -0.84 5.09 8.63
CA HIS A 5 -2.20 5.28 8.13
C HIS A 5 -2.27 6.27 6.96
N ARG A 6 -1.15 6.90 6.62
CA ARG A 6 -1.03 7.83 5.49
C ARG A 6 -0.25 7.17 4.37
N LEU A 7 -0.79 7.25 3.16
CA LEU A 7 -0.19 6.59 2.00
C LEU A 7 1.17 7.20 1.62
N SER A 8 1.35 8.52 1.79
CA SER A 8 2.62 9.22 1.52
C SER A 8 3.81 8.70 2.35
N THR A 9 3.55 8.12 3.52
CA THR A 9 4.60 7.48 4.34
C THR A 9 4.90 6.06 3.86
N VAL A 10 3.92 5.37 3.28
CA VAL A 10 4.07 4.00 2.78
C VAL A 10 4.76 3.99 1.41
N GLU A 11 4.54 5.01 0.58
CA GLU A 11 5.17 5.14 -0.75
C GLU A 11 6.69 5.21 -0.71
N THR A 12 7.29 5.75 0.35
CA THR A 12 8.75 5.86 0.49
C THR A 12 9.37 4.69 1.25
N ALA A 13 8.59 3.66 1.59
CA ALA A 13 9.09 2.50 2.31
C ALA A 13 9.80 1.54 1.37
N ASP A 14 10.89 0.93 1.85
CA ASP A 14 11.59 -0.12 1.09
C ASP A 14 10.76 -1.40 0.97
N ARG A 15 9.80 -1.61 1.89
CA ARG A 15 8.92 -2.78 1.94
C ARG A 15 7.61 -2.44 2.65
N VAL A 16 6.52 -3.00 2.14
CA VAL A 16 5.14 -2.80 2.60
C VAL A 16 4.51 -4.14 2.92
N LEU A 17 3.86 -4.21 4.08
CA LEU A 17 3.03 -5.35 4.49
C LEU A 17 1.59 -4.87 4.58
N VAL A 18 0.70 -5.41 3.76
CA VAL A 18 -0.73 -5.13 3.85
C VAL A 18 -1.35 -6.14 4.79
N VAL A 19 -1.99 -5.64 5.85
CA VAL A 19 -2.68 -6.47 6.83
C VAL A 19 -4.18 -6.33 6.65
N HIS A 20 -4.88 -7.46 6.55
CA HIS A 20 -6.33 -7.54 6.52
C HIS A 20 -6.79 -8.70 7.42
N ASP A 21 -7.80 -8.46 8.26
CA ASP A 21 -8.33 -9.44 9.22
C ASP A 21 -7.26 -10.14 10.07
N GLY A 22 -6.27 -9.37 10.53
CA GLY A 22 -5.18 -9.86 11.37
C GLY A 22 -4.15 -10.73 10.63
N ARG A 23 -4.17 -10.78 9.30
CA ARG A 23 -3.22 -11.54 8.48
C ARG A 23 -2.53 -10.64 7.46
N VAL A 24 -1.26 -10.94 7.17
CA VAL A 24 -0.56 -10.32 6.02
C VAL A 24 -1.14 -10.92 4.75
N VAL A 25 -1.73 -10.06 3.91
CA VAL A 25 -2.33 -10.46 2.63
C VAL A 25 -1.47 -10.07 1.44
N GLU A 26 -0.59 -9.08 1.59
CA GLU A 26 0.39 -8.68 0.57
C GLU A 26 1.71 -8.27 1.24
N ASP A 27 2.81 -8.56 0.56
CA ASP A 27 4.18 -8.32 1.02
C ASP A 27 5.08 -8.03 -0.19
N GLY A 28 5.65 -6.83 -0.25
CA GLY A 28 6.52 -6.41 -1.36
C GLY A 28 6.91 -4.95 -1.28
N THR A 29 7.61 -4.46 -2.30
CA THR A 29 7.88 -3.04 -2.46
C THR A 29 6.59 -2.30 -2.89
N PRO A 30 6.47 -0.99 -2.62
CA PRO A 30 5.31 -0.21 -3.10
C PRO A 30 5.08 -0.35 -4.61
N ALA A 31 6.15 -0.35 -5.40
CA ALA A 31 6.08 -0.46 -6.86
C ALA A 31 5.51 -1.83 -7.32
N GLU A 32 5.94 -2.92 -6.70
CA GLU A 32 5.42 -4.27 -7.00
C GLU A 32 3.94 -4.38 -6.62
N LEU A 33 3.56 -3.87 -5.45
CA LEU A 33 2.19 -3.96 -4.96
C LEU A 33 1.20 -3.11 -5.78
N ILE A 34 1.64 -1.93 -6.26
CA ILE A 34 0.86 -1.10 -7.18
C ILE A 34 0.65 -1.82 -8.52
N GLY A 35 1.67 -2.51 -9.03
CA GLY A 35 1.60 -3.27 -10.29
C GLY A 35 0.80 -4.57 -10.20
N GLY A 36 0.63 -5.12 -8.99
CA GLY A 36 -0.03 -6.40 -8.76
C GLY A 36 -1.57 -6.38 -8.80
N GLY A 37 -2.20 -5.19 -8.81
CA GLY A 37 -3.66 -5.06 -8.81
C GLY A 37 -4.33 -5.58 -7.54
N GLY A 38 -3.58 -5.64 -6.43
CA GLY A 38 -4.08 -6.05 -5.11
C GLY A 38 -4.72 -4.91 -4.33
N ARG A 39 -4.97 -5.14 -3.03
CA ARG A 39 -5.64 -4.18 -2.15
C ARG A 39 -4.81 -2.91 -1.96
N PHE A 40 -3.49 -3.03 -1.99
CA PHE A 40 -2.60 -1.87 -2.00
C PHE A 40 -2.80 -1.00 -3.25
N ALA A 41 -2.92 -1.61 -4.43
CA ALA A 41 -3.14 -0.91 -5.68
C ALA A 41 -4.48 -0.16 -5.68
N ASP A 42 -5.55 -0.79 -5.19
CA ASP A 42 -6.88 -0.16 -5.06
C ASP A 42 -6.83 1.07 -4.16
N LEU A 43 -6.21 0.96 -2.99
CA LEU A 43 -6.04 2.06 -2.03
C LEU A 43 -5.26 3.23 -2.64
N HIS A 44 -4.19 2.90 -3.38
CA HIS A 44 -3.36 3.89 -4.04
C HIS A 44 -4.07 4.55 -5.24
N GLY A 45 -4.88 3.81 -5.99
CA GLY A 45 -5.75 4.37 -7.03
C GLY A 45 -6.75 5.38 -6.47
N ALA A 46 -7.51 4.97 -5.45
CA ALA A 46 -8.48 5.86 -4.79
C ALA A 46 -7.83 7.10 -4.18
N TRP A 47 -6.62 6.97 -3.64
CA TRP A 47 -5.84 8.11 -3.16
C TRP A 47 -5.44 9.05 -4.30
N LYS A 48 -4.95 8.54 -5.43
CA LYS A 48 -4.60 9.37 -6.61
C LYS A 48 -5.81 10.13 -7.14
N ASP A 49 -6.97 9.50 -7.19
CA ASP A 49 -8.21 10.13 -7.66
C ASP A 49 -8.65 11.28 -6.74
N SER A 50 -8.32 11.21 -5.45
CA SER A 50 -8.63 12.28 -4.48
C SER A 50 -7.72 13.52 -4.58
N LEU A 51 -6.63 13.46 -5.36
CA LEU A 51 -5.69 14.56 -5.57
C LEU A 51 -6.03 15.43 -6.79
N VAL A 52 -7.06 15.04 -7.57
CA VAL A 52 -7.51 15.72 -8.80
C VAL A 52 -8.71 16.61 -8.54
#